data_AF-A0A7V4NJB0-F1
#
_entry.id   AF-A0A7V4NJB0-F1
#
_cell.length_a   1.000
_cell.length_b   1.000
_cell.length_c   1.000
_cell.angle_alpha   90.00
_cell.angle_beta   90.00
_cell.angle_gamma   90.00
#
_symmetry.space_group_name_H-M   'P 1'
#
loop_
_entity.id
_entity.type
_entity.pdbx_description
1 polymer ?
#
loop_
_entity_poly.entity_id
_entity_poly.type
_entity_poly.pdbx_seq_one_letter_code
_entity_poly.pdbx_strand_id
1 'polypeptide(L)'
;MKKYTVYITSLLLIIFFVFSCSQKKSSSPGSTQTQQYTLTVNVYPSGSGRVVLEPSGGVYPAGTVVTLTAQPNSGYSFNMWGGDLSGSQNPTTITMNSNKTVIAQFVSTSGSGGGTGGTTTYYTLTINISPTGGGTVVKNPDKQQYIAGEEVVLAAVPYSGYQFLNWSG
;
A
#
# COMPACT_ATOMS: atom_id res chain seq x y z
N MET A 1 6.69 -27.81 17.98
CA MET A 1 6.39 -27.08 19.24
C MET A 1 7.24 -27.62 20.35
N LYS A 2 7.99 -26.78 21.07
CA LYS A 2 8.48 -26.99 22.43
C LYS A 2 9.01 -25.66 22.97
N LYS A 3 8.46 -25.22 24.12
CA LYS A 3 8.85 -24.03 24.90
C LYS A 3 9.64 -24.51 26.12
N TYR A 4 10.56 -23.69 26.62
CA TYR A 4 11.15 -23.88 27.95
C TYR A 4 11.16 -22.57 28.73
N THR A 5 10.81 -22.67 30.01
CA THR A 5 10.85 -21.63 31.04
C THR A 5 11.86 -22.07 32.09
N VAL A 6 12.71 -21.15 32.56
CA VAL A 6 13.68 -21.42 33.62
C VAL A 6 13.50 -20.38 34.73
N TYR A 7 13.34 -20.86 35.96
CA TYR A 7 13.35 -20.09 37.21
C TYR A 7 14.45 -20.65 38.11
N ILE A 8 15.04 -19.83 38.99
CA ILE A 8 15.72 -20.18 40.27
C ILE A 8 16.12 -18.84 40.91
N THR A 9 15.42 -18.30 41.92
CA THR A 9 15.42 -18.56 43.38
C THR A 9 16.75 -18.26 44.11
N SER A 10 16.79 -17.19 44.92
CA SER A 10 16.96 -17.25 46.40
C SER A 10 17.52 -15.95 46.99
N LEU A 11 17.23 -15.75 48.28
CA LEU A 11 17.19 -14.55 49.12
C LEU A 11 18.40 -14.44 50.07
N LEU A 12 18.99 -13.25 50.25
CA LEU A 12 19.59 -12.74 51.51
C LEU A 12 19.86 -11.21 51.37
N LEU A 13 19.01 -10.33 51.92
CA LEU A 13 19.09 -9.55 53.19
C LEU A 13 19.92 -8.22 53.14
N ILE A 14 19.15 -7.11 53.20
CA ILE A 14 19.34 -5.79 53.86
C ILE A 14 20.34 -4.79 53.27
N ILE A 15 19.80 -3.71 52.68
CA ILE A 15 20.14 -2.32 53.06
C ILE A 15 18.84 -1.53 53.24
N PHE A 16 18.61 -1.06 54.46
CA PHE A 16 17.61 -0.04 54.80
C PHE A 16 18.01 1.28 54.12
N PHE A 17 17.19 1.76 53.18
CA PHE A 17 17.10 3.18 52.88
C PHE A 17 15.63 3.58 52.95
N VAL A 18 15.25 4.17 54.08
CA VAL A 18 14.03 4.94 54.20
C VAL A 18 14.19 6.20 53.35
N PHE A 19 13.52 6.24 52.20
CA PHE A 19 13.02 7.49 51.66
C PHE A 19 11.50 7.36 51.52
N SER A 20 10.83 7.81 52.57
CA SER A 20 9.51 8.39 52.43
C SER A 20 9.61 9.56 51.45
N CYS A 21 9.05 9.40 50.27
CA CYS A 21 8.27 10.46 49.66
C CYS A 21 7.16 9.78 48.87
N SER A 22 5.94 10.11 49.26
CA SER A 22 4.67 9.85 48.58
C SER A 22 4.83 9.37 47.14
N GLN A 23 4.25 8.21 46.81
CA GLN A 23 3.79 7.95 45.45
C GLN A 23 2.73 9.02 45.14
N LYS A 24 3.19 10.23 44.81
CA LYS A 24 2.41 11.19 44.05
C LYS A 24 2.10 10.43 42.76
N LYS A 25 0.88 9.90 42.70
CA LYS A 25 0.16 9.70 41.45
C LYS A 25 0.38 11.00 40.69
N SER A 26 1.34 11.01 39.78
CA SER A 26 1.61 12.17 38.94
C SER A 26 0.45 12.21 37.96
N SER A 27 -0.69 12.69 38.43
CA SER A 27 -1.67 13.35 37.58
C SER A 27 -0.98 14.63 37.08
N SER A 28 -0.07 14.45 36.12
CA SER A 28 0.22 15.49 35.16
C SER A 28 -1.13 15.84 34.52
N PRO A 29 -1.53 17.12 34.44
CA PRO A 29 -2.74 17.49 33.74
C PRO A 29 -2.60 17.00 32.29
N GLY A 30 -3.41 16.01 31.92
CA GLY A 30 -3.64 15.50 30.57
C GLY A 30 -2.43 15.41 29.63
N SER A 31 -1.61 14.36 29.74
CA SER A 31 -0.89 13.90 28.55
C SER A 31 -1.92 13.28 27.61
N THR A 32 -2.54 14.07 26.75
CA THR A 32 -3.27 13.54 25.59
C THR A 32 -2.22 12.82 24.75
N GLN A 33 -2.06 11.50 24.93
CA GLN A 33 -1.27 10.69 24.02
C GLN A 33 -1.97 10.78 22.68
N THR A 34 -1.49 11.66 21.81
CA THR A 34 -2.11 11.89 20.51
C THR A 34 -1.93 10.64 19.68
N GLN A 35 -3.00 9.85 19.51
CA GLN A 35 -3.01 8.71 18.60
C GLN A 35 -2.53 9.18 17.22
N GLN A 36 -1.58 8.45 16.63
CA GLN A 36 -1.05 8.74 15.31
C GLN A 36 -1.46 7.66 14.31
N TYR A 37 -1.55 8.05 13.05
CA TYR A 37 -1.86 7.17 11.93
C TYR A 37 -0.91 7.41 10.76
N THR A 38 -0.56 6.34 10.07
CA THR A 38 0.29 6.37 8.88
C THR A 38 -0.55 6.57 7.63
N LEU A 39 -0.11 7.45 6.73
CA LEU A 39 -0.61 7.60 5.37
C LEU A 39 0.44 7.06 4.40
N THR A 40 0.13 5.93 3.78
CA THR A 40 0.92 5.33 2.69
C THR A 40 0.42 5.85 1.37
N VAL A 41 1.31 6.31 0.49
CA VAL A 41 0.94 6.81 -0.84
C VAL A 41 1.72 6.06 -1.91
N ASN A 42 0.98 5.47 -2.84
CA ASN A 42 1.51 4.75 -3.99
C ASN A 42 1.20 5.53 -5.27
N VAL A 43 2.09 5.42 -6.25
CA VAL A 43 1.90 5.97 -7.59
C VAL A 43 1.85 4.82 -8.58
N TYR A 44 0.86 4.86 -9.48
CA TYR A 44 0.70 3.86 -10.52
C TYR A 44 0.42 4.54 -11.87
N PRO A 45 1.11 4.16 -12.97
CA PRO A 45 2.31 3.33 -13.03
C PRO A 45 3.51 3.90 -12.25
N SER A 46 4.48 3.08 -11.85
CA SER A 46 5.68 3.62 -11.18
C SER A 46 6.44 4.59 -12.08
N GLY A 47 6.81 5.76 -11.57
CA GLY A 47 7.52 6.79 -12.35
C GLY A 47 6.62 7.69 -13.22
N SER A 48 5.29 7.50 -13.20
CA SER A 48 4.35 8.34 -13.96
C SER A 48 4.08 9.72 -13.33
N GLY A 49 4.49 9.93 -12.08
CA GLY A 49 4.26 11.15 -11.33
C GLY A 49 4.68 11.02 -9.88
N ARG A 50 4.24 11.98 -9.07
CA ARG A 50 4.38 11.98 -7.61
C ARG A 50 3.16 12.56 -6.93
N VAL A 51 3.06 12.37 -5.62
CA VAL A 51 2.04 13.02 -4.78
C VAL A 51 2.73 13.91 -3.75
N VAL A 52 2.28 15.16 -3.66
CA VAL A 52 2.70 16.11 -2.63
C VAL A 52 1.67 16.11 -1.52
N LEU A 53 2.15 16.01 -0.27
CA LEU A 53 1.32 15.98 0.95
C LEU A 53 1.49 17.28 1.72
N GLU A 54 0.38 17.87 2.16
CA GLU A 54 0.36 19.03 3.05
C GLU A 54 -0.64 18.80 4.20
N PRO A 55 -0.19 18.70 5.46
CA PRO A 55 1.19 18.74 5.92
C PRO A 55 2.02 17.55 5.42
N SER A 56 3.33 17.74 5.25
CA SER A 56 4.25 16.65 4.90
C SER A 56 4.52 15.71 6.10
N GLY A 57 5.02 14.49 5.85
CA GLY A 57 5.52 13.60 6.91
C GLY A 57 4.99 12.16 6.90
N GLY A 58 3.82 11.89 6.30
CA GLY A 58 3.28 10.53 6.14
C GLY A 58 2.82 9.86 7.45
N VAL A 59 3.01 10.49 8.60
CA VAL A 59 2.47 10.08 9.91
C VAL A 59 1.86 11.29 10.57
N TYR A 60 0.61 11.18 10.99
CA TYR A 60 -0.17 12.33 11.44
C TYR A 60 -0.96 12.01 12.71
N PRO A 61 -1.18 13.01 13.59
CA PRO A 61 -2.20 12.94 14.64
C PRO A 61 -3.57 12.51 14.12
N ALA A 62 -4.34 11.83 14.97
CA ALA A 62 -5.74 11.54 14.73
C ALA A 62 -6.52 12.84 14.51
N GLY A 63 -7.33 12.87 13.45
CA GLY A 63 -8.12 14.03 13.04
C GLY A 63 -7.39 15.02 12.13
N THR A 64 -6.08 14.86 11.88
CA THR A 64 -5.38 15.71 10.91
C THR A 64 -6.00 15.55 9.52
N VAL A 65 -6.31 16.68 8.86
CA VAL A 65 -6.72 16.71 7.45
C VAL A 65 -5.47 16.95 6.61
N VAL A 66 -5.16 16.00 5.73
CA VAL A 66 -4.02 16.07 4.82
C VAL A 66 -4.53 16.35 3.42
N THR A 67 -3.93 17.33 2.74
CA THR A 67 -4.18 17.63 1.33
C THR A 67 -3.20 16.84 0.47
N LEU A 68 -3.72 16.15 -0.54
CA LEU A 68 -2.97 15.36 -1.51
C LEU A 68 -3.06 16.03 -2.88
N THR A 69 -1.91 16.35 -3.46
CA THR A 69 -1.81 16.89 -4.82
C THR A 69 -1.05 15.92 -5.71
N ALA A 70 -1.72 15.33 -6.69
CA ALA A 70 -1.08 14.50 -7.70
C ALA A 70 -0.40 15.40 -8.74
N GLN A 71 0.89 15.15 -8.98
CA GLN A 71 1.71 15.89 -9.94
C GLN A 71 2.24 14.91 -10.98
N PRO A 72 1.68 14.90 -12.20
CA PRO A 72 2.14 14.02 -13.26
C PRO A 72 3.56 14.39 -13.71
N ASN A 73 4.33 13.37 -14.09
CA ASN A 73 5.57 13.59 -14.84
C ASN A 73 5.26 13.87 -16.31
N SER A 74 6.26 14.33 -17.07
CA SER A 74 6.11 14.55 -18.50
C SER A 74 5.63 13.28 -19.22
N GLY A 75 4.70 13.43 -20.16
CA GLY A 75 4.11 12.29 -20.87
C GLY A 75 3.00 11.57 -20.10
N TYR A 76 2.53 12.10 -18.98
CA TYR A 76 1.43 11.57 -18.19
C TYR A 76 0.42 12.64 -17.76
N SER A 77 -0.79 12.21 -17.43
CA SER A 77 -1.87 12.99 -16.82
C SER A 77 -2.42 12.24 -15.62
N PHE A 78 -2.82 12.97 -14.59
CA PHE A 78 -3.54 12.38 -13.46
C PHE A 78 -4.91 11.87 -13.94
N ASN A 79 -5.25 10.64 -13.59
CA ASN A 79 -6.50 10.00 -13.94
C ASN A 79 -7.47 10.05 -12.75
N MET A 80 -7.13 9.36 -11.65
CA MET A 80 -7.97 9.29 -10.46
C MET A 80 -7.19 8.82 -9.23
N TRP A 81 -7.79 9.03 -8.06
CA TRP A 81 -7.36 8.45 -6.79
C TRP A 81 -7.98 7.06 -6.61
N GLY A 82 -7.29 6.20 -5.88
CA GLY A 82 -7.74 4.90 -5.41
C GLY A 82 -7.28 4.60 -3.99
N GLY A 83 -7.66 3.42 -3.47
CA GLY A 83 -7.42 3.04 -2.08
C GLY A 83 -8.45 3.68 -1.14
N ASP A 84 -7.99 4.39 -0.12
CA ASP A 84 -8.86 5.13 0.82
C ASP A 84 -9.41 6.46 0.26
N LEU A 85 -9.14 6.75 -1.02
CA LEU A 85 -9.73 7.84 -1.78
C LEU A 85 -10.29 7.33 -3.11
N SER A 86 -11.15 8.15 -3.72
CA SER A 86 -11.76 7.86 -5.02
C SER A 86 -12.00 9.14 -5.81
N GLY A 87 -12.18 9.02 -7.11
CA GLY A 87 -12.52 10.13 -8.00
C GLY A 87 -11.30 10.88 -8.54
N SER A 88 -11.55 11.86 -9.40
CA SER A 88 -10.52 12.56 -10.17
C SER A 88 -10.24 13.99 -9.70
N GLN A 89 -10.83 14.42 -8.58
CA GLN A 89 -10.57 15.75 -8.03
C GLN A 89 -9.12 15.86 -7.57
N ASN A 90 -8.37 16.83 -8.09
CA ASN A 90 -6.98 17.06 -7.73
C ASN A 90 -6.71 18.57 -7.64
N PRO A 91 -6.31 19.11 -6.47
CA PRO A 91 -6.01 18.40 -5.21
C PRO A 91 -7.26 17.86 -4.48
N THR A 92 -7.05 16.92 -3.56
CA THR A 92 -8.09 16.36 -2.68
C THR A 92 -7.62 16.30 -1.23
N THR A 93 -8.51 15.95 -0.28
CA THR A 93 -8.18 15.88 1.15
C THR A 93 -8.58 14.55 1.78
N ILE A 94 -7.89 14.18 2.84
CA ILE A 94 -8.17 12.97 3.62
C ILE A 94 -8.02 13.24 5.12
N THR A 95 -8.98 12.77 5.93
CA THR A 95 -8.94 12.93 7.40
C THR A 95 -8.35 11.70 8.06
N MET A 96 -7.24 11.85 8.78
CA MET A 96 -6.50 10.76 9.42
C MET A 96 -7.20 10.24 10.67
N ASN A 97 -8.13 9.29 10.50
CA ASN A 97 -8.86 8.61 11.59
C ASN A 97 -8.46 7.14 11.78
N SER A 98 -7.57 6.64 10.93
CA SER A 98 -7.03 5.27 10.87
C SER A 98 -5.78 5.30 9.98
N ASN A 99 -5.01 4.22 9.94
CA ASN A 99 -3.95 4.08 8.92
C ASN A 99 -4.60 4.05 7.54
N LYS A 100 -4.00 4.75 6.57
CA LYS A 100 -4.56 4.91 5.23
C LYS A 100 -3.56 4.55 4.15
N THR A 101 -4.06 4.08 3.02
CA THR A 101 -3.32 3.82 1.79
C THR A 101 -4.04 4.47 0.62
N VAL A 102 -3.37 5.40 -0.05
CA VAL A 102 -3.87 6.09 -1.26
C VAL A 102 -3.04 5.70 -2.47
N ILE A 103 -3.69 5.51 -3.61
CA ILE A 103 -3.05 5.26 -4.89
C ILE A 103 -3.37 6.43 -5.83
N ALA A 104 -2.36 7.15 -6.31
CA ALA A 104 -2.51 8.11 -7.40
C ALA A 104 -2.31 7.39 -8.73
N GLN A 105 -3.38 7.32 -9.53
CA GLN A 105 -3.34 6.70 -10.84
C GLN A 105 -3.14 7.76 -11.92
N PHE A 106 -2.18 7.51 -12.81
CA PHE A 106 -1.88 8.34 -13.95
C PHE A 106 -2.04 7.54 -15.24
N VAL A 107 -2.25 8.25 -16.35
CA VAL A 107 -2.34 7.69 -17.70
C VAL A 107 -1.35 8.41 -18.59
N SER A 108 -0.75 7.71 -19.57
CA SER A 108 0.17 8.37 -20.50
C SER A 108 -0.59 9.36 -21.38
N THR A 109 -0.03 10.55 -21.59
CA THR A 109 -0.50 11.52 -22.56
C THR A 109 0.05 11.25 -23.96
N SER A 110 1.09 10.42 -24.06
CA SER A 110 1.73 10.01 -25.31
C SER A 110 1.13 8.69 -25.82
N GLY A 111 -0.18 8.70 -26.04
CA GLY A 111 -0.95 7.61 -26.66
C GLY A 111 -1.76 8.06 -27.87
N SER A 112 -1.44 9.21 -28.46
CA SER A 112 -2.04 9.69 -29.72
C SER A 112 -0.95 10.18 -30.66
N GLY A 113 -0.20 9.22 -31.23
CA GLY A 113 0.44 9.46 -32.52
C GLY A 113 -0.64 9.55 -33.59
N GLY A 114 -1.13 10.77 -33.86
CA GLY A 114 -1.93 11.13 -35.04
C GLY A 114 -3.27 10.41 -35.23
N GLY A 115 -4.36 11.06 -34.82
CA GLY A 115 -5.72 10.73 -35.27
C GLY A 115 -6.73 10.52 -34.14
N THR A 116 -7.61 11.52 -33.95
CA THR A 116 -8.99 11.40 -33.44
C THR A 116 -9.25 10.43 -32.28
N GLY A 117 -9.30 10.97 -31.05
CA GLY A 117 -10.08 10.40 -29.93
C GLY A 117 -9.54 9.10 -29.32
N GLY A 118 -8.58 9.24 -28.40
CA GLY A 118 -8.02 8.11 -27.62
C GLY A 118 -9.08 7.40 -26.78
N THR A 119 -9.64 6.33 -27.35
CA THR A 119 -10.49 5.36 -26.65
C THR A 119 -9.55 4.35 -25.99
N THR A 120 -9.48 4.35 -24.67
CA THR A 120 -8.73 3.34 -23.91
C THR A 120 -9.47 2.00 -24.02
N THR A 121 -9.00 1.12 -24.90
CA THR A 121 -9.51 -0.25 -24.99
C THR A 121 -8.90 -1.10 -23.88
N TYR A 122 -9.76 -1.64 -23.01
CA TYR A 122 -9.37 -2.59 -21.97
C TYR A 122 -9.49 -4.02 -22.49
N TYR A 123 -8.51 -4.85 -22.14
CA TYR A 123 -8.45 -6.26 -22.49
C TYR A 123 -8.47 -7.12 -21.23
N THR A 124 -9.09 -8.29 -21.33
CA THR A 124 -9.01 -9.32 -20.30
C THR A 124 -8.06 -10.42 -20.79
N LEU A 125 -7.14 -10.83 -19.92
CA LEU A 125 -6.27 -11.98 -20.17
C LEU A 125 -7.00 -13.23 -19.68
N THR A 126 -7.49 -14.04 -20.62
CA THR A 126 -8.06 -15.36 -20.32
C THR A 126 -6.94 -16.40 -20.41
N ILE A 127 -6.70 -17.12 -19.32
CA ILE A 127 -5.63 -18.13 -19.22
C ILE A 127 -6.30 -19.50 -19.03
N ASN A 128 -6.05 -20.41 -19.97
CA ASN A 128 -6.54 -21.77 -19.89
C ASN A 128 -5.41 -22.70 -19.46
N ILE A 129 -5.66 -23.50 -18.42
CA ILE A 129 -4.70 -24.47 -17.91
C ILE A 129 -5.13 -25.86 -18.39
N SER A 130 -4.25 -26.52 -19.15
CA SER A 130 -4.46 -27.88 -19.66
C SER A 130 -3.31 -28.79 -19.23
N PRO A 131 -3.58 -29.93 -18.56
CA PRO A 131 -4.90 -30.36 -18.08
C PRO A 131 -5.43 -29.44 -16.96
N THR A 132 -6.75 -29.35 -16.83
CA THR A 132 -7.38 -28.56 -15.76
C THR A 132 -6.93 -29.10 -14.40
N GLY A 133 -6.45 -28.21 -13.53
CA GLY A 133 -5.83 -28.60 -12.26
C GLY A 133 -4.35 -28.97 -12.33
N GLY A 134 -3.68 -28.80 -13.47
CA GLY A 134 -2.23 -29.05 -13.60
C GLY A 134 -1.33 -27.98 -12.96
N GLY A 135 -1.88 -26.83 -12.57
CA GLY A 135 -1.12 -25.74 -11.96
C GLY A 135 -1.93 -24.45 -11.84
N THR A 136 -1.23 -23.34 -11.64
CA THR A 136 -1.75 -21.97 -11.67
C THR A 136 -0.85 -21.07 -12.53
N VAL A 137 -1.35 -19.90 -12.91
CA VAL A 137 -0.56 -18.86 -13.58
C VAL A 137 -0.63 -17.56 -12.79
N VAL A 138 0.53 -17.02 -12.47
CA VAL A 138 0.69 -15.72 -11.82
C VAL A 138 0.90 -14.65 -12.89
N LYS A 139 0.20 -13.52 -12.75
CA LYS A 139 0.33 -12.35 -13.62
C LYS A 139 1.04 -11.23 -12.85
N ASN A 140 1.95 -10.51 -13.49
CA ASN A 140 2.55 -9.31 -12.94
C ASN A 140 2.56 -8.19 -13.98
N PRO A 141 1.80 -7.10 -13.78
CA PRO A 141 0.93 -6.85 -12.63
C PRO A 141 -0.32 -7.75 -12.63
N ASP A 142 -0.78 -8.18 -11.45
CA ASP A 142 -2.04 -8.94 -11.34
C ASP A 142 -3.23 -7.98 -11.35
N LYS A 143 -3.94 -7.95 -12.48
CA LYS A 143 -5.11 -7.10 -12.68
C LYS A 143 -6.23 -7.87 -13.36
N GLN A 144 -7.43 -7.34 -13.21
CA GLN A 144 -8.62 -7.82 -13.91
C GLN A 144 -8.62 -7.40 -15.39
N GLN A 145 -8.05 -6.23 -15.71
CA GLN A 145 -7.99 -5.67 -17.06
C GLN A 145 -6.65 -4.99 -17.30
N TYR A 146 -6.24 -5.01 -18.57
CA TYR A 146 -5.00 -4.44 -19.07
C TYR A 146 -5.29 -3.52 -20.26
N ILE A 147 -4.43 -2.53 -20.51
CA ILE A 147 -4.57 -1.65 -21.67
C ILE A 147 -3.75 -2.14 -22.85
N ALA A 148 -4.09 -1.69 -24.07
CA ALA A 148 -3.28 -1.99 -25.26
C ALA A 148 -1.82 -1.57 -25.04
N GLY A 149 -0.88 -2.49 -25.28
CA GLY A 149 0.56 -2.23 -25.12
C GLY A 149 1.08 -2.34 -23.68
N GLU A 150 0.24 -2.72 -22.70
CA GLU A 150 0.71 -3.04 -21.35
C GLU A 150 1.45 -4.39 -21.36
N GLU A 151 2.71 -4.39 -20.92
CA GLU A 151 3.49 -5.62 -20.76
C GLU A 151 3.08 -6.34 -19.47
N VAL A 152 2.70 -7.61 -19.62
CA VAL A 152 2.30 -8.47 -18.51
C VAL A 152 3.23 -9.68 -18.47
N VAL A 153 3.92 -9.85 -17.35
CA VAL A 153 4.76 -11.03 -17.13
C VAL A 153 3.87 -12.16 -16.62
N LEU A 154 3.90 -13.30 -17.30
CA LEU A 154 3.21 -14.52 -16.90
C LEU A 154 4.20 -15.55 -16.38
N ALA A 155 3.89 -16.14 -15.23
CA ALA A 155 4.67 -17.24 -14.66
C ALA A 155 3.76 -18.43 -14.39
N ALA A 156 4.07 -19.58 -14.99
CA ALA A 156 3.38 -20.83 -14.72
C ALA A 156 3.94 -21.49 -13.45
N VAL A 157 3.05 -21.94 -12.57
CA VAL A 157 3.39 -22.67 -11.34
C VAL A 157 2.71 -24.05 -11.42
N PRO A 158 3.44 -25.10 -11.88
CA PRO A 158 2.91 -26.45 -11.93
C PRO A 158 2.62 -27.01 -10.53
N TYR A 159 1.55 -27.77 -10.40
CA TYR A 159 1.31 -28.57 -9.19
C TYR A 159 2.13 -29.87 -9.20
N SER A 160 2.19 -30.55 -8.05
CA SER A 160 2.92 -31.81 -7.91
C SER A 160 2.48 -32.83 -8.95
N GLY A 161 3.44 -33.44 -9.64
CA GLY A 161 3.19 -34.37 -10.74
C GLY A 161 3.03 -33.73 -12.13
N TYR A 162 3.05 -32.40 -12.23
CA TYR A 162 3.00 -31.65 -13.49
C TYR A 162 4.27 -30.84 -13.73
N GLN A 163 4.59 -30.61 -14.99
CA GLN A 163 5.67 -29.72 -15.42
C GLN A 163 5.14 -28.75 -16.46
N PHE A 164 5.64 -27.52 -16.42
CA PHE A 164 5.36 -26.56 -17.47
C PHE A 164 6.13 -26.98 -18.73
N LEU A 165 5.41 -27.16 -19.84
CA LEU A 165 6.03 -27.54 -21.11
C LEU A 165 6.32 -26.31 -21.97
N ASN A 166 5.28 -25.57 -22.33
CA ASN A 166 5.38 -24.39 -23.16
C ASN A 166 4.13 -23.51 -23.00
N TRP A 167 4.26 -22.25 -23.40
CA TRP A 167 3.12 -21.37 -23.63
C TRP A 167 2.53 -21.68 -25.02
N SER A 168 1.21 -21.54 -25.16
CA SER A 168 0.49 -21.61 -26.43
C SER A 168 -0.62 -20.56 -26.43
N GLY A 169 -0.94 -19.98 -27.59
CA GLY A 169 -1.98 -18.97 -27.77
C GLY A 169 -2.57 -19.02 -29.17
#